data_AF-A0A1Q7CFF7-F1
#
_entry.id   AF-A0A1Q7CFF7-F1
#
_cell.length_a   1.000
_cell.length_b   1.000
_cell.length_c   1.000
_cell.angle_alpha   90.00
_cell.angle_beta   90.00
_cell.angle_gamma   90.00
#
_symmetry.space_group_name_H-M   'P 1'
#
loop_
_entity.id
_entity.type
_entity.pdbx_description
1 polymer ?
#
loop_
_entity_poly.entity_id
_entity_poly.type
_entity_poly.pdbx_seq_one_letter_code
_entity_poly.pdbx_strand_id
1 'polypeptide(L)'
;MEQFSPVKRSKDGQLTMPQMEGIEAAEKIVRQHPEARIVMVSSVGYQENIVAALQRGARHFVQKPVKPEVLYEVIKYVLGEDGTVAAGAGA
;
A
#
# COMPACT_ATOMS: atom_id res chain seq x y z
N MET A 1 -18.75 4.75 -14.51
CA MET A 1 -18.21 3.68 -13.67
C MET A 1 -16.81 3.40 -14.18
N GLU A 2 -15.79 4.07 -13.64
CA GLU A 2 -14.41 3.88 -14.08
C GLU A 2 -13.94 2.49 -13.62
N GLN A 3 -13.73 1.60 -14.58
CA GLN A 3 -13.29 0.23 -14.34
C GLN A 3 -11.77 0.26 -14.10
N PHE A 4 -11.31 -0.10 -12.90
CA PHE A 4 -9.88 -0.25 -12.63
C PHE A 4 -9.27 -1.23 -13.64
N SER A 5 -8.20 -0.83 -14.33
CA SER A 5 -7.54 -1.70 -15.32
C SER A 5 -7.08 -3.01 -14.66
N PRO A 6 -7.25 -4.17 -15.32
CA PRO A 6 -6.90 -5.45 -14.73
C PRO A 6 -5.39 -5.53 -14.43
N VAL A 7 -5.06 -5.97 -13.21
CA VAL A 7 -3.68 -6.23 -12.79
C VAL A 7 -3.10 -7.36 -13.65
N LYS A 8 -1.96 -7.11 -14.28
CA LYS A 8 -1.25 -8.10 -15.11
C LYS A 8 -0.01 -8.59 -14.39
N ARG A 9 0.37 -9.85 -14.61
CA ARG A 9 1.67 -10.37 -14.16
C ARG A 9 2.72 -10.07 -15.24
N SER A 10 3.77 -9.34 -14.89
CA SER A 10 4.91 -9.08 -15.78
C SER A 10 5.76 -10.34 -15.96
N LYS A 11 6.65 -10.33 -16.98
CA LYS A 11 7.57 -11.45 -17.26
C LYS A 11 8.48 -11.78 -16.07
N ASP A 12 8.74 -10.79 -15.21
CA ASP A 12 9.59 -10.92 -14.01
C ASP A 12 8.78 -11.25 -12.75
N GLY A 13 7.51 -11.63 -12.90
CA GLY A 13 6.64 -12.06 -11.79
C GLY A 13 6.05 -10.94 -10.94
N GLN A 14 6.25 -9.67 -11.32
CA GLN A 14 5.66 -8.52 -10.63
C GLN A 14 4.22 -8.28 -11.08
N LEU A 15 3.36 -7.82 -10.18
CA LEU A 15 2.02 -7.38 -10.53
C LEU A 15 2.09 -5.93 -11.00
N THR A 16 1.76 -5.68 -12.27
CA THR A 16 1.78 -4.36 -12.88
C THR A 16 0.40 -3.94 -13.37
N MET A 17 0.06 -2.68 -13.13
CA MET A 17 -1.11 -2.02 -13.72
C MET A 17 -0.59 -1.13 -14.86
N PRO A 18 -0.91 -1.45 -16.13
CA PRO A 18 -0.24 -0.84 -17.28
C PRO A 18 -0.63 0.62 -17.57
N GLN A 19 -1.67 1.14 -16.91
CA GLN A 19 -2.21 2.48 -17.18
C GLN A 19 -2.36 3.35 -15.92
N MET A 20 -2.10 2.80 -14.74
CA MET A 20 -2.35 3.46 -13.47
C MET A 20 -1.34 2.97 -12.46
N GLU A 21 -0.70 3.89 -11.74
CA GLU A 21 0.20 3.52 -10.66
C GLU A 21 -0.58 3.17 -9.39
N GLY A 22 0.00 2.33 -8.53
CA GLY A 22 -0.65 1.97 -7.26
C GLY A 22 -0.93 3.19 -6.38
N ILE A 23 -0.11 4.24 -6.47
CA ILE A 23 -0.28 5.49 -5.72
C ILE A 23 -1.50 6.27 -6.24
N GLU A 24 -1.68 6.34 -7.56
CA GLU A 24 -2.86 6.96 -8.18
C GLU A 24 -4.14 6.17 -7.87
N ALA A 25 -4.04 4.84 -7.84
CA ALA A 25 -5.14 3.98 -7.44
C ALA A 25 -5.54 4.26 -5.99
N ALA A 26 -4.58 4.39 -5.07
CA ALA A 26 -4.84 4.73 -3.67
C ALA A 26 -5.57 6.07 -3.55
N GLU A 27 -5.11 7.09 -4.27
CA GLU A 27 -5.73 8.41 -4.31
C GLU A 27 -7.18 8.35 -4.82
N LYS A 28 -7.43 7.63 -5.92
CA LYS A 28 -8.79 7.47 -6.47
C LYS A 28 -9.71 6.75 -5.49
N ILE A 29 -9.23 5.68 -4.85
CA ILE A 29 -10.02 4.92 -3.87
C ILE A 29 -10.38 5.81 -2.68
N VAL A 30 -9.42 6.54 -2.11
CA VAL A 30 -9.69 7.43 -0.95
C VAL A 30 -10.63 8.57 -1.32
N ARG A 31 -10.54 9.11 -2.53
CA ARG A 31 -11.49 10.14 -3.02
C ARG A 31 -12.92 9.61 -3.13
N GLN A 32 -13.11 8.34 -3.51
CA GLN A 32 -14.43 7.71 -3.64
C GLN A 32 -14.95 7.15 -2.31
N HIS A 33 -14.04 6.69 -1.45
CA HIS A 33 -14.30 6.05 -0.17
C HIS A 33 -13.36 6.63 0.90
N PRO A 34 -13.70 7.76 1.53
CA PRO A 34 -12.85 8.41 2.53
C PRO A 34 -12.52 7.54 3.75
N GLU A 35 -13.35 6.53 4.02
CA GLU A 35 -13.19 5.53 5.07
C GLU A 35 -12.25 4.38 4.69
N ALA A 36 -11.86 4.29 3.41
CA ALA A 36 -10.99 3.23 2.93
C ALA A 36 -9.62 3.27 3.64
N ARG A 37 -9.18 2.09 4.05
CA ARG A 37 -7.89 1.88 4.71
C ARG A 37 -6.95 1.17 3.75
N ILE A 38 -5.99 1.91 3.22
CA ILE A 38 -5.08 1.40 2.18
C ILE A 38 -3.69 1.16 2.78
N VAL A 39 -3.19 -0.06 2.62
CA VAL A 39 -1.80 -0.44 2.91
C VAL A 39 -1.09 -0.68 1.59
N MET A 40 -0.05 0.09 1.32
CA MET A 40 0.73 -0.04 0.09
C MET A 40 1.88 -1.02 0.27
N VAL A 41 2.05 -1.96 -0.67
CA VAL A 41 3.12 -2.97 -0.60
C VAL A 41 3.96 -2.95 -1.88
N SER A 42 5.22 -2.52 -1.79
CA SER A 42 6.08 -2.28 -2.98
C SER A 42 7.51 -2.80 -2.82
N SER A 43 8.13 -3.23 -3.92
CA SER A 43 9.56 -3.56 -3.98
C SER A 43 10.45 -2.31 -4.08
N VAL A 44 9.88 -1.19 -4.51
CA VAL A 44 10.55 0.11 -4.61
C VAL A 44 10.21 0.92 -3.37
N GLY A 45 11.16 0.99 -2.43
CA GLY A 45 11.00 1.61 -1.11
C GLY A 45 11.75 2.93 -0.94
N TYR A 46 11.96 3.70 -2.02
CA TYR A 46 12.55 5.04 -1.89
C TYR A 46 11.68 5.90 -0.97
N GLN A 47 12.30 6.62 -0.04
CA GLN A 47 11.63 7.41 0.99
C GLN A 47 10.59 8.40 0.40
N GLU A 48 10.89 8.94 -0.78
CA GLU A 48 10.01 9.84 -1.54
C GLU A 48 8.68 9.18 -1.93
N ASN A 49 8.71 7.91 -2.36
CA ASN A 49 7.51 7.16 -2.75
C ASN A 49 6.64 6.82 -1.53
N ILE A 50 7.27 6.57 -0.38
CA ILE A 50 6.56 6.32 0.88
C ILE A 50 5.80 7.59 1.30
N VAL A 51 6.49 8.74 1.30
CA VAL A 51 5.89 10.03 1.64
C VAL A 51 4.75 10.36 0.68
N ALA A 52 4.96 10.19 -0.63
CA ALA A 52 3.93 10.43 -1.64
C ALA A 52 2.70 9.54 -1.44
N ALA A 53 2.88 8.25 -1.14
CA ALA A 53 1.78 7.33 -0.89
C ALA A 53 0.95 7.74 0.34
N LEU A 54 1.62 8.11 1.43
CA LEU A 54 0.95 8.56 2.66
C LEU A 54 0.19 9.87 2.45
N GLN A 55 0.78 10.85 1.74
CA GLN A 55 0.13 12.11 1.41
C GLN A 55 -1.12 11.93 0.55
N ARG A 56 -1.17 10.87 -0.26
CA ARG A 56 -2.32 10.55 -1.14
C ARG A 56 -3.35 9.62 -0.50
N GLY A 57 -3.24 9.38 0.81
CA GLY A 57 -4.26 8.70 1.60
C GLY A 57 -3.98 7.23 1.90
N ALA A 58 -2.79 6.71 1.58
CA ALA A 58 -2.36 5.45 2.16
C ALA A 58 -2.22 5.60 3.69
N ARG A 59 -2.69 4.61 4.44
CA ARG A 59 -2.56 4.57 5.91
C ARG A 59 -1.22 4.01 6.35
N HIS A 60 -0.64 3.12 5.53
CA HIS A 60 0.66 2.55 5.80
C HIS A 60 1.36 2.08 4.53
N PHE A 61 2.68 1.90 4.62
CA PHE A 61 3.52 1.39 3.55
C PHE A 61 4.38 0.24 4.07
N VAL A 62 4.52 -0.81 3.26
CA VAL A 62 5.28 -2.00 3.56
C VAL A 62 6.22 -2.29 2.39
N GLN A 63 7.51 -2.41 2.67
CA GLN A 63 8.49 -2.78 1.66
C GLN A 63 8.54 -4.30 1.48
N LYS A 64 8.63 -4.76 0.23
CA LYS A 64 8.90 -6.16 -0.09
C LYS A 64 10.41 -6.45 -0.02
N PRO A 65 10.82 -7.66 0.41
CA PRO A 65 9.98 -8.75 0.90
C PRO A 65 9.47 -8.49 2.32
N VAL A 66 8.19 -8.80 2.57
CA VAL A 66 7.58 -8.69 3.89
C VAL A 66 7.23 -10.08 4.42
N LYS A 67 7.48 -10.30 5.71
CA LYS A 67 7.07 -11.52 6.41
C LYS A 67 5.55 -11.49 6.67
N PRO A 68 4.81 -12.59 6.47
CA PRO A 68 3.37 -12.62 6.70
C PRO A 68 2.93 -12.10 8.07
N GLU A 69 3.71 -12.39 9.11
CA GLU A 69 3.44 -11.96 10.49
C GLU A 69 3.50 -10.43 10.60
N VAL A 70 4.51 -9.81 9.98
CA VAL A 70 4.66 -8.34 9.97
C VAL A 70 3.49 -7.69 9.21
N LEU A 71 3.08 -8.27 8.08
CA LEU A 71 1.95 -7.76 7.32
C LEU A 71 0.64 -7.85 8.11
N TYR A 72 0.46 -8.94 8.87
CA TYR A 72 -0.71 -9.14 9.71
C TYR A 72 -0.81 -8.08 10.81
N GLU A 73 0.29 -7.77 11.50
CA GLU A 73 0.34 -6.71 12.51
C GLU A 73 0.05 -5.32 11.92
N VAL A 74 0.57 -5.04 10.71
CA VAL A 74 0.26 -3.79 9.99
C VAL A 74 -1.24 -3.68 9.67
N ILE A 75 -1.88 -4.77 9.27
CA ILE A 75 -3.32 -4.77 8.96
C ILE A 75 -4.12 -4.47 10.22
N LYS A 76 -3.85 -5.16 11.34
CA LYS A 76 -4.51 -4.91 12.62
C LYS A 76 -4.38 -3.47 13.09
N TYR A 77 -3.18 -2.91 12.98
CA TYR A 77 -2.91 -1.52 13.31
C TYR A 77 -3.75 -0.55 12.48
N VAL A 78 -3.80 -0.76 11.17
CA VAL A 78 -4.57 0.09 10.26
C VAL A 78 -6.08 -0.05 10.51
N LEU A 79 -6.55 -1.23 10.91
CA LEU A 79 -7.94 -1.46 11.32
C LEU A 79 -8.28 -0.83 12.68
N GLY A 80 -7.27 -0.51 13.50
CA GLY A 80 -7.45 0.04 14.84
C GLY A 80 -7.77 -1.02 15.89
N GLU A 81 -7.48 -2.30 15.59
CA GLU A 81 -7.68 -3.42 16.52
C GLU A 81 -6.62 -3.43 17.62
N ASP A 82 -5.43 -2.90 17.34
CA ASP A 82 -4.34 -2.78 18.30
C ASP A 82 -3.75 -1.36 18.26
N GLY A 83 -3.96 -0.60 19.36
CA GLY A 83 -3.43 0.75 19.53
C GLY A 83 -1.93 0.74 19.86
N THR A 84 -1.08 0.38 18.91
CA THR A 84 0.35 0.77 18.74
C THR A 84 1.08 -0.25 17.85
N VAL A 85 1.59 0.16 16.69
CA VAL A 85 2.73 -0.55 16.09
C VAL A 85 3.99 -0.04 16.77
N ALA A 86 4.59 -0.89 17.60
CA ALA A 86 5.92 -0.66 18.11
C ALA A 86 6.85 -0.41 16.92
N ALA A 87 7.58 0.70 16.98
CA ALA A 87 8.62 1.07 16.04
C ALA A 87 9.60 -0.10 15.84
N GLY A 88 9.64 -0.68 14.65
CA GLY A 88 10.51 -1.84 14.41
C GLY A 88 10.45 -2.36 12.98
N ALA A 89 10.96 -1.60 12.02
CA ALA A 89 11.49 -2.14 10.76
C ALA A 89 12.39 -1.10 10.08
N GLY A 90 13.48 -0.75 10.76
CA GLY A 90 14.65 -0.10 10.17
C GLY A 90 15.88 -0.87 10.62
N ALA A 91 16.32 -1.83 9.80
CA ALA A 91 17.66 -2.41 9.77
C ALA A 91 17.87 -3.05 8.40
#